data_AF-A0A3N5X6P9-F1
#
_entry.id   AF-A0A3N5X6P9-F1
#
_cell.length_a   1.000
_cell.length_b   1.000
_cell.length_c   1.000
_cell.angle_alpha   90.00
_cell.angle_beta   90.00
_cell.angle_gamma   90.00
#
_symmetry.space_group_name_H-M   'P 1'
#
loop_
_entity.id
_entity.type
_entity.pdbx_description
1 polymer ?
#
loop_
_entity_poly.entity_id
_entity_poly.type
_entity_poly.pdbx_seq_one_letter_code
_entity_poly.pdbx_strand_id
1 'polypeptide(L)'
;MDFFGIGPFEILLILLVAFIVVGPQRLLEVSRKVGTTVSDLSRSMSRLNETVQKEMKEKTSPNASNVKDTNQSDRQDKQQS
;
A
#
# COMPACT_ATOMS: atom_id res chain seq x y z
N MET A 1 10.87 -25.64 -17.06
CA MET A 1 10.56 -26.19 -15.72
C MET A 1 9.08 -26.48 -15.72
N ASP A 2 8.72 -27.74 -15.96
CA ASP A 2 7.34 -28.18 -15.92
C ASP A 2 6.88 -28.16 -14.46
N PHE A 3 5.94 -27.26 -14.15
CA PHE A 3 5.35 -27.14 -12.83
C PHE A 3 4.73 -28.50 -12.50
N PHE A 4 5.37 -29.31 -11.65
CA PHE A 4 4.89 -30.64 -11.26
C PHE A 4 4.76 -31.70 -12.38
N GLY A 5 5.39 -31.49 -13.54
CA GLY A 5 5.16 -32.36 -14.71
C GLY A 5 3.77 -32.18 -15.32
N ILE A 6 3.07 -31.11 -14.94
CA ILE A 6 1.74 -30.73 -15.42
C ILE A 6 1.93 -29.52 -16.34
N GLY A 7 1.62 -29.70 -17.62
CA GLY A 7 1.62 -28.65 -18.62
C GLY A 7 0.51 -27.62 -18.40
N PRO A 8 0.62 -26.43 -18.99
CA PRO A 8 -0.40 -25.38 -18.87
C PRO A 8 -1.79 -25.84 -19.35
N PHE A 9 -1.84 -26.75 -20.33
CA PHE A 9 -3.09 -27.32 -20.82
C PHE A 9 -3.79 -28.23 -19.79
N GLU A 10 -3.04 -29.03 -19.05
CA GLU A 10 -3.58 -29.92 -18.02
C GLU A 10 -4.14 -29.10 -16.83
N ILE A 11 -3.44 -28.03 -16.42
CA ILE A 11 -3.98 -27.10 -15.41
C ILE A 11 -5.28 -26.46 -15.89
N LEU A 12 -5.37 -26.07 -17.16
CA LEU A 12 -6.58 -25.47 -17.72
C LEU A 12 -7.75 -26.47 -17.74
N LEU A 13 -7.51 -27.74 -18.04
CA LEU A 13 -8.51 -28.81 -17.99
C LEU A 13 -9.04 -29.00 -16.57
N ILE A 14 -8.15 -29.09 -15.57
CA ILE A 14 -8.53 -29.23 -14.16
C ILE A 14 -9.33 -28.01 -13.70
N LEU A 15 -8.89 -26.80 -14.07
CA LEU A 15 -9.59 -25.56 -13.77
C LEU A 15 -10.99 -25.57 -14.38
N LEU A 16 -11.14 -26.01 -15.63
CA LEU A 16 -12.43 -26.08 -16.32
C LEU A 16 -13.39 -27.02 -15.58
N VAL A 17 -12.94 -28.23 -15.22
CA VAL A 17 -13.75 -29.18 -14.46
C VAL A 17 -14.13 -28.61 -13.10
N ALA A 18 -13.17 -28.03 -12.37
CA ALA A 18 -13.43 -27.36 -11.10
C ALA A 18 -14.42 -26.20 -11.26
N PHE A 19 -14.33 -25.43 -12.34
CA PHE A 19 -15.25 -24.33 -12.66
C PHE A 19 -16.66 -24.82 -12.95
N ILE A 20 -16.82 -25.97 -13.60
CA ILE A 20 -18.14 -26.56 -13.84
C ILE A 20 -18.75 -27.04 -12.52
N VAL A 21 -17.96 -27.70 -11.67
CA VAL A 21 -18.42 -28.23 -10.37
C VAL A 21 -18.79 -27.11 -9.39
N VAL A 22 -17.91 -26.12 -9.24
CA VAL A 22 -18.13 -25.00 -8.31
C VAL A 22 -19.06 -23.96 -8.93
N GLY A 23 -18.95 -23.73 -10.23
CA GLY A 23 -19.64 -22.69 -10.97
C GLY A 23 -18.86 -21.36 -10.96
N PRO A 24 -18.78 -20.63 -12.10
CA PRO A 24 -18.11 -19.33 -12.17
C PRO A 24 -18.76 -18.30 -11.24
N GLN A 25 -20.08 -18.35 -11.08
CA GLN A 25 -20.82 -17.43 -10.20
C GLN A 25 -20.38 -17.56 -8.73
N ARG A 26 -20.14 -18.79 -8.25
CA ARG A 26 -19.69 -19.04 -6.87
C ARG A 26 -18.27 -18.55 -6.62
N LEU A 27 -17.36 -18.75 -7.59
CA LEU A 27 -16.00 -18.21 -7.50
C LEU A 27 -15.99 -16.68 -7.45
N LEU A 28 -16.84 -16.00 -8.23
CA LEU A 28 -16.99 -14.55 -8.13
C LEU A 28 -17.59 -14.12 -6.79
N GLU A 29 -18.57 -14.84 -6.28
CA GLU A 29 -19.20 -14.54 -4.99
C GLU A 29 -18.19 -14.63 -3.83
N VAL A 30 -17.39 -15.70 -3.80
CA VAL A 30 -16.37 -15.93 -2.77
C VAL A 30 -15.21 -14.94 -2.91
N SER A 31 -14.72 -14.68 -4.13
CA SER A 31 -13.62 -13.73 -4.34
C SER A 31 -14.01 -12.29 -3.98
N ARG A 32 -15.26 -11.89 -4.17
CA ARG A 32 -15.77 -10.60 -3.65
C ARG A 32 -15.66 -10.52 -2.13
N LYS A 33 -16.09 -11.56 -1.41
CA LYS A 33 -16.02 -11.61 0.07
C LYS A 33 -14.56 -11.60 0.55
N VAL A 34 -13.72 -12.47 -0.03
CA VAL A 34 -12.29 -12.56 0.30
C VAL A 34 -11.57 -11.26 -0.03
N GLY A 35 -11.86 -10.65 -1.19
CA GLY A 35 -11.24 -9.40 -1.62
C GLY A 35 -11.55 -8.24 -0.69
N THR A 36 -12.79 -8.13 -0.22
CA THR A 36 -13.16 -7.14 0.80
C THR A 36 -12.40 -7.38 2.10
N THR A 37 -12.37 -8.62 2.62
CA THR A 37 -11.63 -8.96 3.85
C THR A 37 -10.13 -8.65 3.74
N VAL A 38 -9.51 -8.97 2.60
CA VAL A 38 -8.09 -8.65 2.35
C VAL A 38 -7.88 -7.13 2.25
N SER A 39 -8.81 -6.38 1.65
CA SER A 39 -8.73 -4.92 1.60
C SER A 39 -8.78 -4.30 2.99
N ASP A 40 -9.67 -4.78 3.85
CA ASP A 40 -9.82 -4.29 5.22
C ASP A 40 -8.58 -4.62 6.08
N LEU A 41 -8.02 -5.81 5.89
CA LEU A 41 -6.77 -6.21 6.54
C LEU A 41 -5.60 -5.33 6.10
N SER A 42 -5.46 -5.09 4.79
CA SER A 42 -4.43 -4.22 4.23
C SER A 42 -4.55 -2.79 4.76
N ARG A 43 -5.78 -2.23 4.81
CA ARG A 43 -6.03 -0.90 5.38
C ARG A 43 -5.63 -0.83 6.85
N SER A 44 -5.93 -1.88 7.62
CA SER A 44 -5.56 -1.97 9.03
C SER A 44 -4.05 -2.02 9.22
N MET A 45 -3.35 -2.81 8.40
CA MET A 45 -1.88 -2.85 8.37
C MET A 45 -1.26 -1.50 8.00
N SER A 46 -1.80 -0.80 7.01
CA SER A 46 -1.32 0.53 6.62
C SER A 46 -1.45 1.55 7.75
N ARG A 47 -2.58 1.54 8.49
CA ARG A 47 -2.77 2.42 9.66
C ARG A 47 -1.78 2.11 10.76
N LEU A 48 -1.52 0.82 11.05
CA LEU A 48 -0.52 0.41 12.02
C LEU A 48 0.88 0.88 11.61
N ASN A 49 1.24 0.74 10.33
CA ASN A 49 2.51 1.23 9.80
C ASN A 49 2.64 2.75 9.90
N GLU A 50 1.56 3.50 9.65
CA GLU A 50 1.54 4.95 9.82
C GLU A 50 1.73 5.35 11.29
N THR A 51 1.03 4.69 12.22
CA THR A 51 1.20 4.94 13.66
C THR A 51 2.63 4.64 14.10
N VAL A 52 3.18 3.47 13.73
CA VAL A 52 4.55 3.09 14.08
C VAL A 52 5.58 4.07 13.49
N GLN A 53 5.43 4.48 12.23
CA GLN A 53 6.32 5.48 11.63
C GLN A 53 6.19 6.85 12.30
N LYS A 54 4.98 7.26 12.69
CA LYS A 54 4.75 8.52 13.40
C LYS A 54 5.43 8.52 14.77
N GLU A 55 5.28 7.43 15.53
CA GLU A 55 5.93 7.22 16.82
C GLU A 55 7.47 7.17 16.70
N MET A 56 8.00 6.51 15.67
CA MET A 56 9.46 6.47 15.44
C MET A 56 10.01 7.83 14.99
N LYS A 57 9.25 8.59 14.19
CA LYS A 57 9.62 9.94 13.77
C LYS A 57 9.54 10.94 14.93
N GLU A 58 8.61 10.76 15.85
CA GLU A 58 8.49 11.56 17.08
C GLU A 58 9.63 11.26 18.06
N LYS A 59 10.04 10.00 18.19
CA LYS A 59 11.19 9.58 19.02
C LYS A 59 12.56 9.92 18.42
N THR A 60 12.62 10.44 17.19
CA THR A 60 13.88 10.80 16.49
C THR A 60 13.93 12.29 16.11
N SER A 61 13.27 13.19 16.84
CA SER A 61 13.58 14.62 16.73
C SER A 61 14.64 15.02 17.77
N PRO A 62 15.94 15.05 17.42
CA PRO A 62 16.83 16.02 18.02
C PRO A 62 16.43 17.38 17.44
N ASN A 63 15.98 18.25 18.33
CA ASN A 63 16.05 19.70 18.26
C ASN A 63 17.01 20.24 17.17
N ALA A 64 16.52 20.44 15.94
CA ALA A 64 17.26 21.09 14.87
C ALA A 64 16.29 21.61 13.82
N SER A 65 15.79 22.83 14.04
CA SER A 65 15.51 23.87 13.02
C SER A 65 14.41 24.86 13.46
N ASN A 66 14.58 25.43 14.66
CA ASN A 66 14.09 26.79 14.96
C ASN A 66 15.13 27.83 14.48
N VAL A 67 15.56 27.74 13.21
CA VAL A 67 16.47 28.71 12.58
C VAL A 67 15.98 28.94 11.15
N LYS A 68 14.80 29.52 11.00
CA LYS A 68 14.42 30.14 9.72
C LYS A 68 13.42 31.29 9.85
N ASP A 69 13.47 32.02 10.96
CA ASP A 69 12.72 33.27 11.16
C ASP A 69 13.65 34.39 11.68
N THR A 70 14.72 34.76 10.96
CA THR A 70 15.43 36.04 11.25
C THR A 70 16.27 36.61 10.08
N ASN A 71 15.94 36.37 8.81
CA ASN A 71 16.69 37.09 7.77
C ASN A 71 15.93 37.28 6.47
N GLN A 72 14.92 38.15 6.47
CA GLN A 72 14.35 38.64 5.20
C GLN A 72 13.66 40.01 5.30
N SER A 73 14.13 40.93 6.17
CA SER A 73 13.56 42.29 6.24
C SER A 73 14.53 43.46 6.01
N ASP A 74 15.80 43.23 5.66
CA ASP A 74 16.81 44.32 5.72
C ASP A 74 17.54 44.67 4.41
N ARG A 75 16.94 44.45 3.22
CA ARG A 75 17.61 44.83 1.94
C ARG A 75 16.70 45.37 0.83
N GLN A 76 15.72 46.21 1.15
CA GLN A 76 15.01 47.01 0.14
C GLN A 76 14.77 48.45 0.62
N ASP A 77 15.83 49.16 1.01
CA ASP A 77 15.79 50.63 1.16
C ASP A 77 17.10 51.34 0.78
N LYS A 78 17.78 50.86 -0.28
CA LYS A 78 18.92 51.57 -0.89
C LYS A 78 18.97 51.44 -2.40
N GLN A 79 17.83 51.62 -3.06
CA GLN A 79 17.78 51.86 -4.52
C GLN A 79 16.85 53.03 -4.86
N GLN A 80 16.84 54.09 -4.06
CA GLN A 80 16.34 55.40 -4.47
C GLN A 80 17.18 56.49 -3.80
N SER A 81 18.36 56.77 -4.37
CA SER A 81 18.94 58.12 -4.37
C SER A 81 20.02 58.23 -5.42
#